data_AF-A0A9W7TQK0-F1
#
_entry.id   AF-A0A9W7TQK0-F1
#
_cell.length_a   1.000
_cell.length_b   1.000
_cell.length_c   1.000
_cell.angle_alpha   90.00
_cell.angle_beta   90.00
_cell.angle_gamma   90.00
#
_symmetry.space_group_name_H-M   'P 1'
#
loop_
_entity.id
_entity.type
_entity.pdbx_description
1 polymer ?
#
loop_
_entity_poly.entity_id
_entity_poly.type
_entity_poly.pdbx_seq_one_letter_code
_entity_poly.pdbx_strand_id
1 'polypeptide(L)'
;MCAYELRLIRNRRGGTRRLLLTRGCCIRAMGIRVCLYVPNVIGYIRILLVLTAWIVYDDPARFVPLYVVSIILDGLDGWVARRLHQTSRFGAWLDVVIDNIGRGMLWNILYDWGWLVSSVEWCAFVCNHSAGGAQWKNSFTQSPVWVRAVMAKGTPRYIFLFQLLFQNKYYDINVNPL
;
A
#
# COMPACT_ATOMS: atom_id res chain seq x y z
N MET A 1 -17.41 -4.79 -9.51
CA MET A 1 -18.83 -5.03 -9.25
C MET A 1 -19.02 -6.55 -9.18
N CYS A 2 -19.62 -7.09 -8.13
CA CYS A 2 -19.93 -8.53 -8.07
C CYS A 2 -21.45 -8.67 -8.16
N ALA A 3 -21.95 -9.39 -9.16
CA ALA A 3 -23.38 -9.43 -9.47
C ALA A 3 -24.16 -10.11 -8.32
N TYR A 4 -25.03 -9.33 -7.67
CA TYR A 4 -25.91 -9.78 -6.59
C TYR A 4 -27.20 -10.37 -7.18
N GLU A 5 -27.15 -11.65 -7.53
CA GLU A 5 -28.35 -12.46 -7.84
C GLU A 5 -29.22 -12.64 -6.58
N LEU A 6 -30.05 -11.65 -6.31
CA LEU A 6 -31.05 -11.65 -5.24
C LEU A 6 -32.24 -12.55 -5.60
N ARG A 7 -32.02 -13.87 -5.56
CA ARG A 7 -33.09 -14.87 -5.68
C ARG A 7 -34.01 -14.84 -4.44
N LEU A 8 -35.02 -13.98 -4.48
CA LEU A 8 -36.11 -13.92 -3.50
C LEU A 8 -37.03 -15.14 -3.65
N ILE A 9 -36.72 -16.22 -2.92
CA ILE A 9 -37.62 -17.38 -2.80
C ILE A 9 -38.74 -17.04 -1.81
N ARG A 10 -39.86 -16.54 -2.33
CA ARG A 10 -41.08 -16.28 -1.54
C ARG A 10 -41.88 -17.57 -1.35
N ASN A 11 -41.82 -18.16 -0.16
CA ASN A 11 -42.63 -19.34 0.18
C ASN A 11 -44.11 -18.97 0.39
N ARG A 12 -45.04 -19.83 -0.06
CA ARG A 12 -46.51 -19.60 -0.01
C ARG A 12 -47.17 -19.86 1.35
N ARG A 13 -46.44 -20.32 2.37
CA ARG A 13 -46.99 -20.54 3.73
C ARG A 13 -46.07 -19.89 4.76
N GLY A 14 -46.65 -19.10 5.66
CA GLY A 14 -45.95 -18.20 6.59
C GLY A 14 -45.20 -18.89 7.74
N GLY A 15 -44.29 -19.81 7.42
CA GLY A 15 -43.39 -20.45 8.38
C GLY A 15 -41.95 -19.96 8.20
N THR A 16 -41.55 -18.94 8.95
CA THR A 16 -40.19 -18.39 8.90
C THR A 16 -39.19 -19.33 9.56
N ARG A 17 -38.60 -20.26 8.80
CA ARG A 17 -37.45 -21.06 9.25
C ARG A 17 -36.24 -20.91 8.31
N ARG A 18 -35.23 -20.24 8.87
CA ARG A 18 -33.79 -20.62 8.84
C ARG A 18 -33.04 -20.57 7.49
N LEU A 19 -31.93 -19.83 7.50
CA LEU A 19 -30.63 -20.37 7.07
C LEU A 19 -29.48 -19.71 7.86
N LEU A 20 -28.85 -20.47 8.77
CA LEU A 20 -27.62 -20.06 9.48
C LEU A 20 -26.40 -20.55 8.68
N LEU A 21 -25.36 -19.70 8.63
CA LEU A 21 -23.96 -19.98 8.31
C LEU A 21 -23.61 -20.99 7.19
N THR A 22 -23.26 -20.43 6.02
CA THR A 22 -22.12 -20.92 5.21
C THR A 22 -21.15 -19.79 4.77
N ARG A 23 -21.40 -18.54 5.19
CA ARG A 23 -20.60 -17.37 4.76
C ARG A 23 -19.18 -17.28 5.34
N GLY A 24 -18.86 -17.97 6.44
CA GLY A 24 -17.56 -17.82 7.12
C GLY A 24 -16.37 -18.45 6.39
N CYS A 25 -16.54 -19.64 5.79
CA CYS A 25 -15.41 -20.41 5.26
C CYS A 25 -14.85 -19.82 3.94
N CYS A 26 -15.73 -19.49 2.99
CA CYS A 26 -15.29 -18.92 1.70
C CYS A 26 -14.56 -17.57 1.85
N ILE A 27 -15.01 -16.69 2.76
CA ILE A 27 -14.35 -15.40 3.00
C ILE A 27 -12.92 -15.61 3.54
N ARG A 28 -12.75 -16.55 4.49
CA ARG A 28 -11.43 -16.85 5.08
C ARG A 28 -10.49 -17.54 4.08
N ALA A 29 -11.00 -18.44 3.25
CA ALA A 29 -10.22 -19.11 2.20
C ALA A 29 -9.77 -18.14 1.08
N MET A 30 -10.58 -17.11 0.78
CA MET A 30 -10.23 -16.09 -0.20
C MET A 30 -9.14 -15.13 0.31
N GLY A 31 -9.15 -14.80 1.61
CA GLY A 31 -8.10 -13.98 2.25
C GLY A 31 -6.70 -14.59 2.17
N ILE A 32 -6.55 -15.88 2.47
CA ILE A 32 -5.25 -16.57 2.47
C ILE A 32 -4.60 -16.54 1.08
N ARG A 33 -5.39 -16.70 0.01
CA ARG A 33 -4.88 -16.63 -1.37
C ARG A 33 -4.27 -15.28 -1.72
N VAL A 34 -4.83 -14.18 -1.18
CA VAL A 34 -4.31 -12.83 -1.38
C VAL A 34 -2.98 -12.64 -0.65
N CYS A 35 -2.82 -13.16 0.57
CA CYS A 35 -1.54 -13.09 1.29
C CYS A 35 -0.39 -13.81 0.54
N LEU A 36 -0.71 -14.84 -0.24
CA LEU A 36 0.26 -15.64 -1.02
C LEU A 36 0.50 -15.13 -2.45
N TYR A 37 0.03 -13.93 -2.81
CA TYR A 37 0.38 -13.31 -4.09
C TYR A 37 1.88 -13.03 -4.17
N VAL A 38 2.48 -13.24 -5.35
CA VAL A 38 3.93 -13.04 -5.59
C VAL A 38 4.42 -11.65 -5.12
N PRO A 39 3.75 -10.51 -5.44
CA PRO A 39 4.14 -9.20 -4.90
C PRO A 39 4.09 -9.11 -3.37
N ASN A 40 3.15 -9.80 -2.71
CA ASN A 40 3.06 -9.79 -1.24
C ASN A 40 4.18 -10.61 -0.59
N VAL A 41 4.61 -11.71 -1.25
CA VAL A 41 5.81 -12.47 -0.84
C VAL A 41 7.07 -11.63 -0.97
N ILE A 42 7.21 -10.83 -2.04
CA ILE A 42 8.31 -9.86 -2.18
C ILE A 42 8.25 -8.82 -1.05
N GLY A 43 7.07 -8.31 -0.69
CA GLY A 43 6.86 -7.44 0.47
C GLY A 43 7.31 -8.07 1.80
N TYR A 44 7.00 -9.34 2.05
CA TYR A 44 7.48 -10.05 3.25
C TYR A 44 9.01 -10.21 3.27
N ILE A 45 9.63 -10.47 2.11
CA ILE A 45 11.09 -10.47 1.98
C ILE A 45 11.64 -9.07 2.28
N ARG A 46 10.99 -7.99 1.81
CA ARG A 46 11.37 -6.59 2.08
C ARG A 46 11.34 -6.26 3.58
N ILE A 47 10.37 -6.78 4.35
CA ILE A 47 10.36 -6.67 5.82
C ILE A 47 11.63 -7.28 6.42
N LEU A 48 12.01 -8.50 5.99
CA LEU A 48 13.21 -9.16 6.49
C LEU A 48 14.50 -8.40 6.11
N LEU A 49 14.59 -7.84 4.89
CA LEU A 49 15.72 -6.98 4.51
C LEU A 49 15.80 -5.73 5.38
N VAL A 50 14.70 -5.03 5.61
CA VAL A 50 14.67 -3.81 6.43
C VAL A 50 15.05 -4.11 7.89
N LEU A 51 14.56 -5.22 8.45
CA LEU A 51 14.92 -5.67 9.80
C LEU A 51 16.40 -6.11 9.90
N THR A 52 16.92 -6.82 8.90
CA THR A 52 18.35 -7.19 8.89
C THR A 52 19.25 -5.96 8.73
N ALA A 53 18.87 -5.00 7.89
CA ALA A 53 19.56 -3.72 7.76
C ALA A 53 19.61 -2.95 9.09
N TRP A 54 18.53 -2.97 9.89
CA TRP A 54 18.52 -2.40 11.24
C TRP A 54 19.53 -3.07 12.18
N ILE A 55 19.66 -4.39 12.12
CA ILE A 55 20.58 -5.13 13.00
C ILE A 55 22.05 -4.87 12.62
N VAL A 56 22.34 -4.54 11.35
CA VAL A 56 23.69 -4.22 10.87
C VAL A 56 23.94 -2.73 10.63
N TYR A 57 23.13 -1.84 11.22
CA TYR A 57 23.21 -0.39 11.00
C TYR A 57 24.59 0.22 11.35
N ASP A 58 25.28 -0.37 12.35
CA ASP A 58 26.64 0.02 12.77
C ASP A 58 27.73 -0.21 11.69
N ASP A 59 27.45 -1.01 10.66
CA ASP A 59 28.38 -1.25 9.54
C ASP A 59 27.81 -0.76 8.20
N PRO A 60 28.22 0.44 7.75
CA PRO A 60 27.78 1.00 6.46
C PRO A 60 28.03 0.09 5.25
N ALA A 61 29.09 -0.73 5.26
CA ALA A 61 29.42 -1.62 4.14
C ALA A 61 28.43 -2.78 4.01
N ARG A 62 27.73 -3.16 5.09
CA ARG A 62 26.64 -4.15 5.09
C ARG A 62 25.26 -3.49 5.00
N PHE A 63 25.06 -2.35 5.66
CA PHE A 63 23.80 -1.60 5.64
C PHE A 63 23.42 -1.10 4.24
N VAL A 64 24.34 -0.40 3.56
CA VAL A 64 24.05 0.24 2.26
C VAL A 64 23.56 -0.76 1.19
N PRO A 65 24.23 -1.90 0.91
CA PRO A 65 23.74 -2.83 -0.10
C PRO A 65 22.40 -3.46 0.26
N LEU A 66 22.15 -3.79 1.54
CA LEU A 66 20.85 -4.32 1.98
C LEU A 66 19.72 -3.31 1.76
N TYR A 67 19.95 -2.04 2.11
CA TYR A 67 18.97 -0.97 1.92
C TYR A 67 18.71 -0.68 0.44
N VAL A 68 19.76 -0.67 -0.40
CA VAL A 68 19.63 -0.52 -1.86
C VAL A 68 18.84 -1.68 -2.49
N VAL A 69 19.10 -2.93 -2.08
CA VAL A 69 18.31 -4.09 -2.56
C VAL A 69 16.85 -3.97 -2.11
N SER A 70 16.58 -3.50 -0.90
CA SER A 70 15.20 -3.24 -0.43
C SER A 70 14.47 -2.23 -1.33
N ILE A 71 15.11 -1.13 -1.74
CA ILE A 71 14.54 -0.14 -2.66
C ILE A 71 14.28 -0.74 -4.06
N ILE A 72 15.19 -1.59 -4.55
CA ILE A 72 15.01 -2.26 -5.85
C ILE A 72 13.81 -3.22 -5.82
N LEU A 73 13.61 -3.94 -4.70
CA LEU A 73 12.48 -4.85 -4.51
C LEU A 73 11.13 -4.12 -4.44
N ASP A 74 11.08 -2.93 -3.84
CA ASP A 74 9.90 -2.05 -3.86
C ASP A 74 9.47 -1.65 -5.30
N GLY A 75 10.43 -1.26 -6.14
CA GLY A 75 10.14 -0.99 -7.55
C GLY A 75 9.66 -2.24 -8.30
N LEU A 76 10.18 -3.42 -7.92
CA LEU A 76 9.89 -4.70 -8.57
C LEU A 76 8.51 -5.25 -8.21
N ASP A 77 8.07 -5.20 -6.94
CA ASP A 77 6.77 -5.75 -6.54
C ASP A 77 5.59 -5.07 -7.26
N GLY A 78 5.63 -3.75 -7.41
CA GLY A 78 4.62 -2.99 -8.16
C GLY A 78 4.66 -3.24 -9.66
N TRP A 79 5.81 -3.67 -10.22
CA TRP A 79 5.90 -4.13 -11.62
C TRP A 79 5.33 -5.55 -11.78
N VAL A 80 5.71 -6.47 -10.90
CA VAL A 80 5.21 -7.86 -10.87
C VAL A 80 3.69 -7.90 -10.64
N ALA A 81 3.16 -7.10 -9.70
CA ALA A 81 1.73 -7.02 -9.41
C ALA A 81 0.90 -6.65 -10.65
N ARG A 82 1.39 -5.69 -11.46
CA ARG A 82 0.76 -5.28 -12.73
C ARG A 82 0.91 -6.34 -13.82
N ARG A 83 2.08 -6.97 -13.93
CA ARG A 83 2.34 -8.04 -14.94
C ARG A 83 1.55 -9.32 -14.71
N LEU A 84 1.27 -9.67 -13.44
CA LEU A 84 0.52 -10.87 -13.07
C LEU A 84 -0.97 -10.60 -12.81
N HIS A 85 -1.44 -9.34 -12.94
CA HIS A 85 -2.76 -8.87 -12.50
C HIS A 85 -3.10 -9.29 -11.06
N GLN A 86 -2.08 -9.39 -10.19
CA GLN A 86 -2.19 -9.78 -8.77
C GLN A 86 -2.25 -8.56 -7.85
N THR A 87 -3.06 -7.56 -8.21
CA THR A 87 -3.26 -6.36 -7.40
C THR A 87 -4.22 -6.65 -6.24
N SER A 88 -3.95 -6.07 -5.06
CA SER A 88 -4.83 -6.21 -3.90
C SER A 88 -4.73 -5.02 -2.95
N ARG A 89 -5.85 -4.70 -2.28
CA ARG A 89 -5.86 -3.66 -1.24
C ARG A 89 -4.93 -3.97 -0.08
N PHE A 90 -4.84 -5.24 0.30
CA PHE A 90 -3.91 -5.69 1.35
C PHE A 90 -2.45 -5.46 0.95
N GLY A 91 -2.06 -5.87 -0.27
CA GLY A 91 -0.70 -5.64 -0.76
C GLY A 91 -0.34 -4.17 -0.87
N ALA A 92 -1.26 -3.34 -1.36
CA ALA A 92 -1.06 -1.89 -1.43
C ALA A 92 -0.90 -1.24 -0.04
N TRP A 93 -1.62 -1.71 0.98
CA TRP A 93 -1.43 -1.25 2.37
C TRP A 93 -0.12 -1.78 2.98
N LEU A 94 0.22 -3.04 2.73
CA LEU A 94 1.45 -3.68 3.20
C LEU A 94 2.69 -2.91 2.70
N ASP A 95 2.70 -2.58 1.41
CA ASP A 95 3.72 -1.77 0.74
C ASP A 95 3.97 -0.43 1.47
N VAL A 96 2.92 0.40 1.59
CA VAL A 96 2.98 1.71 2.27
C VAL A 96 3.45 1.60 3.72
N VAL A 97 3.06 0.55 4.44
CA VAL A 97 3.49 0.31 5.82
C VAL A 97 4.99 -0.01 5.87
N ILE A 98 5.50 -0.87 4.98
CA ILE A 98 6.92 -1.23 4.92
C ILE A 98 7.77 -0.02 4.54
N ASP A 99 7.34 0.79 3.58
CA ASP A 99 8.07 1.99 3.16
C ASP A 99 8.19 3.01 4.29
N ASN A 100 7.12 3.22 5.05
CA ASN A 100 7.13 4.18 6.13
C ASN A 100 7.94 3.67 7.33
N ILE A 101 7.94 2.34 7.58
CA ILE A 101 8.85 1.71 8.55
C ILE A 101 10.31 1.89 8.13
N GLY A 102 10.68 1.50 6.90
CA GLY A 102 12.07 1.58 6.42
C GLY A 102 12.62 3.01 6.37
N ARG A 103 11.77 4.01 6.07
CA ARG A 103 12.18 5.42 6.07
C ARG A 103 12.18 6.02 7.47
N GLY A 104 11.22 5.68 8.33
CA GLY A 104 11.25 6.03 9.75
C GLY A 104 12.52 5.50 10.44
N MET A 105 12.95 4.28 10.10
CA MET A 105 14.20 3.70 10.56
C MET A 105 15.42 4.52 10.09
N LEU A 106 15.50 4.86 8.79
CA LEU A 106 16.56 5.71 8.27
C LEU A 106 16.60 7.09 8.98
N TRP A 107 15.45 7.71 9.24
CA TRP A 107 15.38 8.98 9.98
C TRP A 107 15.94 8.87 11.40
N ASN A 108 15.63 7.79 12.12
CA ASN A 108 16.15 7.57 13.48
C ASN A 108 17.66 7.25 13.52
N ILE A 109 18.22 6.67 12.45
CA ILE A 109 19.68 6.45 12.34
C ILE A 109 20.41 7.77 12.05
N LEU A 110 19.80 8.67 11.28
CA LEU A 110 20.43 9.93 10.85
C LEU A 110 20.30 11.07 11.87
N TYR A 111 19.24 11.10 12.68
CA TYR A 111 18.94 12.20 13.60
C TYR A 111 18.24 11.71 14.88
N ASP A 112 18.66 12.22 16.05
CA ASP A 112 18.03 11.93 17.36
C ASP A 112 16.54 12.33 17.42
N TRP A 113 16.13 13.26 16.55
CA TRP A 113 14.76 13.76 16.37
C TRP A 113 14.04 13.10 15.19
N GLY A 114 14.60 12.05 14.59
CA GLY A 114 14.01 11.30 13.46
C GLY A 114 12.64 10.69 13.77
N TRP A 115 12.38 10.33 15.03
CA TRP A 115 11.07 9.87 15.50
C TRP A 115 9.96 10.93 15.32
N LEU A 116 10.28 12.22 15.43
CA LEU A 116 9.32 13.30 15.14
C LEU A 116 8.99 13.36 13.65
N VAL A 117 10.01 13.25 12.79
CA VAL A 117 9.83 13.24 11.32
C VAL A 117 8.94 12.06 10.90
N SER A 118 9.24 10.87 11.41
CA SER A 118 8.43 9.66 11.21
C SER A 118 7.00 9.83 11.72
N SER A 119 6.81 10.46 12.88
CA SER A 119 5.47 10.70 13.46
C SER A 119 4.66 11.70 12.63
N VAL A 120 5.28 12.81 12.20
CA VAL A 120 4.66 13.80 11.30
C VAL A 120 4.27 13.17 9.98
N GLU A 121 5.09 12.28 9.44
CA GLU A 121 4.81 11.57 8.19
C GLU A 121 3.64 10.58 8.31
N TRP A 122 3.57 9.79 9.39
CA TRP A 122 2.39 8.96 9.69
C TRP A 122 1.12 9.80 9.84
N CYS A 123 1.19 10.93 10.56
CA CYS A 123 0.05 11.85 10.69
C CYS A 123 -0.37 12.42 9.33
N ALA A 124 0.57 12.90 8.51
CA ALA A 124 0.31 13.41 7.18
C ALA A 124 -0.30 12.35 6.25
N PHE A 125 0.17 11.09 6.33
CA PHE A 125 -0.42 9.96 5.62
C PHE A 125 -1.89 9.76 6.00
N VAL A 126 -2.18 9.63 7.30
CA VAL A 126 -3.53 9.37 7.83
C VAL A 126 -4.47 10.52 7.49
N CYS A 127 -4.05 11.77 7.69
CA CYS A 127 -4.84 12.95 7.34
C CYS A 127 -5.14 13.00 5.83
N ASN A 128 -4.14 12.78 4.97
CA ASN A 128 -4.34 12.85 3.52
C ASN A 128 -5.20 11.67 2.99
N HIS A 129 -5.06 10.47 3.57
CA HIS A 129 -5.91 9.33 3.23
C HIS A 129 -7.36 9.55 3.69
N SER A 130 -7.55 10.09 4.90
CA SER A 130 -8.87 10.40 5.48
C SER A 130 -9.60 11.52 4.73
N ALA A 131 -8.89 12.57 4.31
CA ALA A 131 -9.49 13.71 3.62
C ALA A 131 -9.67 13.49 2.10
N GLY A 132 -8.71 12.82 1.44
CA GLY A 132 -8.70 12.68 -0.02
C GLY A 132 -9.18 11.34 -0.56
N GLY A 133 -8.92 10.24 0.15
CA GLY A 133 -9.22 8.87 -0.29
C GLY A 133 -8.84 8.61 -1.76
N ALA A 134 -9.68 7.83 -2.47
CA ALA A 134 -9.50 7.60 -3.91
C ALA A 134 -9.64 8.85 -4.79
N GLN A 135 -10.16 9.96 -4.26
CA GLN A 135 -10.39 11.21 -4.98
C GLN A 135 -9.27 12.25 -4.77
N TRP A 136 -8.19 11.94 -4.05
CA TRP A 136 -7.08 12.88 -3.80
C TRP A 136 -6.47 13.48 -5.08
N LYS A 137 -6.49 12.76 -6.21
CA LYS A 137 -6.05 13.29 -7.52
C LYS A 137 -6.90 14.49 -7.97
N ASN A 138 -8.16 14.58 -7.55
CA ASN A 138 -9.06 15.71 -7.84
C ASN A 138 -8.76 16.95 -6.98
N SER A 139 -8.06 16.80 -5.85
CA SER A 139 -7.63 17.93 -5.02
C SER A 139 -6.66 18.87 -5.76
N PHE A 140 -5.94 18.37 -6.77
CA PHE A 140 -5.03 19.19 -7.59
C PHE A 140 -5.71 20.00 -8.69
N THR A 141 -7.02 19.84 -8.90
CA THR A 141 -7.74 20.58 -9.96
C THR A 141 -7.72 22.10 -9.72
N GLN A 142 -7.69 22.52 -8.44
CA GLN A 142 -7.54 23.92 -8.01
C GLN A 142 -6.09 24.31 -7.67
N SER A 143 -5.11 23.42 -7.82
CA SER A 143 -3.72 23.73 -7.48
C SER A 143 -3.06 24.67 -8.50
N PRO A 144 -2.01 25.44 -8.09
CA PRO A 144 -1.26 26.33 -8.99
C PRO A 144 -0.77 25.64 -10.26
N VAL A 145 -0.60 26.41 -11.34
CA VAL A 145 -0.26 25.92 -12.68
C VAL A 145 1.01 25.06 -12.67
N TRP A 146 2.03 25.43 -11.88
CA TRP A 146 3.27 24.66 -11.74
C TRP A 146 3.05 23.31 -11.04
N VAL A 147 2.21 23.23 -10.00
CA VAL A 147 1.82 21.96 -9.36
C VAL A 147 1.08 21.07 -10.36
N ARG A 148 0.12 21.63 -11.11
CA ARG A 148 -0.62 20.89 -12.14
C ARG A 148 0.29 20.38 -13.26
N ALA A 149 1.23 21.20 -13.73
CA ALA A 149 2.19 20.80 -14.77
C ALA A 149 3.17 19.72 -14.30
N VAL A 150 3.54 19.72 -13.02
CA VAL A 150 4.36 18.69 -12.39
C VAL A 150 3.57 17.37 -12.23
N MET A 151 2.34 17.44 -11.72
CA MET A 151 1.48 16.26 -11.56
C MET A 151 1.06 15.65 -12.91
N ALA A 152 0.85 16.46 -13.95
CA ALA A 152 0.53 15.99 -15.30
C ALA A 152 1.68 15.21 -15.98
N LYS A 153 2.92 15.35 -15.49
CA LYS A 153 4.10 14.61 -16.00
C LYS A 153 4.45 13.36 -15.19
N GLY A 154 3.61 12.96 -14.23
CA GLY A 154 3.72 11.67 -13.53
C GLY A 154 4.74 11.61 -12.38
N THR A 155 5.64 12.59 -12.24
CA THR A 155 6.66 12.62 -11.17
C THR A 155 6.89 14.04 -10.63
N PRO A 156 6.66 14.30 -9.33
CA PRO A 156 7.11 15.53 -8.70
C PRO A 156 8.65 15.57 -8.47
N ARG A 157 9.18 16.69 -7.97
CA ARG A 157 10.59 16.87 -7.51
C ARG A 157 10.64 17.83 -6.30
N TYR A 158 11.41 17.65 -5.21
CA TYR A 158 12.15 16.46 -4.70
C TYR A 158 11.89 16.16 -3.20
N ILE A 159 11.29 17.06 -2.41
CA ILE A 159 11.32 17.03 -0.93
C ILE A 159 10.06 16.42 -0.28
N PHE A 160 8.92 16.39 -0.98
CA PHE A 160 7.68 15.70 -0.54
C PHE A 160 7.41 14.43 -1.36
N LEU A 161 8.47 13.83 -1.89
CA LEU A 161 8.37 12.98 -3.08
C LEU A 161 7.96 11.55 -2.83
N PHE A 162 8.66 10.89 -1.92
CA PHE A 162 8.45 9.48 -1.67
C PHE A 162 7.00 9.25 -1.22
N GLN A 163 6.51 10.09 -0.31
CA GLN A 163 5.12 10.05 0.15
C GLN A 163 4.09 10.19 -0.97
N LEU A 164 4.28 11.14 -1.91
CA LEU A 164 3.36 11.35 -3.03
C LEU A 164 3.50 10.28 -4.13
N LEU A 165 4.71 9.77 -4.37
CA LEU A 165 4.96 8.67 -5.31
C LEU A 165 4.37 7.35 -4.78
N PHE A 166 4.48 7.06 -3.49
CA PHE A 166 3.86 5.89 -2.87
C PHE A 166 2.34 5.99 -2.83
N GLN A 167 1.76 7.17 -2.54
CA GLN A 167 0.33 7.35 -2.76
C GLN A 167 -0.04 7.11 -4.23
N ASN A 168 0.74 7.62 -5.20
CA ASN A 168 0.47 7.37 -6.61
C ASN A 168 0.52 5.87 -6.96
N LYS A 169 1.54 5.13 -6.47
CA LYS A 169 1.66 3.65 -6.56
C LYS A 169 0.43 2.96 -5.96
N TYR A 170 0.06 3.29 -4.72
CA TYR A 170 -1.12 2.76 -4.01
C TYR A 170 -2.43 2.97 -4.78
N TYR A 171 -2.64 4.17 -5.34
CA TYR A 171 -3.88 4.50 -6.04
C TYR A 171 -3.91 3.98 -7.49
N ASP A 172 -2.81 3.98 -8.24
CA ASP A 172 -2.79 3.40 -9.59
C ASP A 172 -3.04 1.88 -9.55
N ILE A 173 -2.47 1.17 -8.57
CA ILE A 173 -2.74 -0.27 -8.31
C ILE A 173 -4.23 -0.54 -8.00
N ASN A 174 -4.95 0.42 -7.41
CA ASN A 174 -6.36 0.28 -7.05
C ASN A 174 -7.34 0.81 -8.13
N VAL A 175 -6.91 1.68 -9.04
CA VAL A 175 -7.78 2.38 -9.99
C VAL A 175 -7.66 1.82 -11.42
N ASN A 176 -6.46 1.42 -11.86
CA ASN A 176 -6.22 0.89 -13.20
C ASN A 176 -5.50 -0.49 -13.12
N PRO A 177 -6.24 -1.59 -12.90
CA PRO A 177 -5.66 -2.94 -12.79
C PRO A 177 -5.14 -3.55 -14.11
N LEU A 178 -5.35 -2.87 -15.24
CA LEU A 178 -5.38 -3.40 -16.62
C LEU A 178 -6.48 -4.47 -16.80
#